data_AF-A0A850R2R9-F1
#
_entry.id   AF-A0A850R2R9-F1
#
_cell.length_a   1.000
_cell.length_b   1.000
_cell.length_c   1.000
_cell.angle_alpha   90.00
_cell.angle_beta   90.00
_cell.angle_gamma   90.00
#
_symmetry.space_group_name_H-M   'P 1'
#
loop_
_entity.id
_entity.type
_entity.pdbx_description
1 polymer ?
#
loop_
_entity_poly.entity_id
_entity_poly.type
_entity_poly.pdbx_seq_one_letter_code
_entity_poly.pdbx_strand_id
1 'polypeptide(L)'
;MANCFVYSYVLNGKLKYSQLTLEQINDWDDEDGLLWLHLNYNSPDAQEWIKNSDLPDIEKDSLLASRIRPRANRSKDGLFLALRAINLNDSPKEDDMTSVRGYFTKHLIVTTSNHDIDSLQSIANHIRDGFGPKNTGSFIVSLCDHLASHKMNLIDILDDQVTDLEDRILAKADPDLRSDVAVIRRQTVYTRRYVAPQRDALA
;
A
#
# COMPACT_ATOMS: atom_id res chain seq x y z
N MET A 1 -13.28 18.80 13.01
CA MET A 1 -12.98 18.03 11.78
C MET A 1 -13.67 16.68 11.92
N ALA A 2 -14.28 16.13 10.86
CA ALA A 2 -14.88 14.80 10.92
C ALA A 2 -13.79 13.71 10.97
N ASN A 3 -14.14 12.48 11.36
CA ASN A 3 -13.17 11.37 11.36
C ASN A 3 -12.75 11.05 9.91
N CYS A 4 -11.52 11.41 9.54
CA CYS A 4 -10.98 11.26 8.18
C CYS A 4 -10.06 10.04 8.01
N PHE A 5 -9.85 9.27 9.08
CA PHE A 5 -8.92 8.15 9.11
C PHE A 5 -9.63 6.85 8.70
N VAL A 6 -9.08 6.18 7.70
CA VAL A 6 -9.48 4.82 7.32
C VAL A 6 -8.99 3.82 8.38
N TYR A 7 -7.75 4.01 8.86
CA TYR A 7 -7.18 3.29 10.00
C TYR A 7 -6.50 4.26 10.96
N SER A 8 -6.67 4.03 12.27
CA SER A 8 -6.05 4.81 13.33
C SER A 8 -5.72 3.91 14.52
N TYR A 9 -4.47 3.48 14.67
CA TYR A 9 -4.08 2.48 15.69
C TYR A 9 -2.83 2.88 16.46
N VAL A 10 -2.75 2.48 17.74
CA VAL A 10 -1.51 2.48 18.53
C VAL A 10 -0.97 1.05 18.66
N LEU A 11 0.26 0.82 18.18
CA LEU A 11 0.78 -0.52 17.94
C LEU A 11 1.46 -1.16 19.17
N ASN A 12 2.02 -0.36 20.06
CA ASN A 12 2.75 -0.81 21.25
C ASN A 12 2.33 -0.08 22.55
N GLY A 13 1.21 0.65 22.50
CA GLY A 13 0.68 1.48 23.59
C GLY A 13 -0.28 0.77 24.53
N LYS A 14 -0.97 1.53 25.40
CA LYS A 14 -2.02 1.00 26.29
C LYS A 14 -3.37 0.81 25.58
N LEU A 15 -3.67 1.68 24.60
CA LEU A 15 -4.90 1.66 23.79
C LEU A 15 -4.79 0.68 22.61
N LYS A 16 -4.33 -0.54 22.88
CA LYS A 16 -4.13 -1.54 21.84
C LYS A 16 -5.48 -1.92 21.20
N TYR A 17 -5.48 -2.04 19.88
CA TYR A 17 -6.50 -2.79 19.09
C TYR A 17 -7.84 -2.10 18.76
N SER A 18 -8.07 -0.87 19.21
CA SER A 18 -9.24 -0.07 18.80
C SER A 18 -8.87 1.06 17.85
N GLN A 19 -9.76 1.41 16.92
CA GLN A 19 -9.61 2.64 16.16
C GLN A 19 -9.70 3.85 17.09
N LEU A 20 -8.79 4.81 16.93
CA LEU A 20 -8.77 6.05 17.69
C LEU A 20 -9.75 7.08 17.12
N THR A 21 -10.34 7.87 18.01
CA THR A 21 -11.07 9.09 17.65
C THR A 21 -10.09 10.23 17.32
N LEU A 22 -10.58 11.27 16.65
CA LEU A 22 -9.77 12.46 16.36
C LEU A 22 -9.26 13.14 17.65
N GLU A 23 -10.07 13.17 18.71
CA GLU A 23 -9.67 13.71 20.01
C GLU A 23 -8.48 12.92 20.58
N GLN A 24 -8.55 11.59 20.57
CA GLN A 24 -7.45 10.73 21.03
C GLN A 24 -6.18 10.88 20.19
N ILE A 25 -6.31 11.18 18.90
CA ILE A 25 -5.16 11.43 18.02
C ILE A 25 -4.52 12.79 18.31
N ASN A 26 -5.32 13.80 18.63
CA ASN A 26 -4.82 15.14 18.97
C ASN A 26 -4.17 15.18 20.36
N ASP A 27 -4.63 14.33 21.29
CA ASP A 27 -4.09 14.21 22.65
C ASP A 27 -2.95 13.17 22.76
N TRP A 28 -2.61 12.48 21.67
CA TRP A 28 -1.56 11.46 21.64
C TRP A 28 -0.16 12.08 21.76
N ASP A 29 0.72 11.41 22.51
CA ASP A 29 2.15 11.72 22.61
C ASP A 29 3.04 10.49 22.33
N ASP A 30 4.33 10.72 22.07
CA ASP A 30 5.33 9.71 21.74
C ASP A 30 5.43 8.58 22.77
N GLU A 31 5.12 8.88 24.05
CA GLU A 31 5.10 7.96 25.19
C GLU A 31 3.89 7.01 25.19
N ASP A 32 2.81 7.35 24.47
CA ASP A 32 1.64 6.48 24.32
C ASP A 32 1.90 5.32 23.37
N GLY A 33 2.98 5.40 22.59
CA GLY A 33 3.43 4.37 21.66
C GLY A 33 3.33 4.78 20.20
N LEU A 34 3.71 3.89 19.29
CA LEU A 34 3.72 4.10 17.85
C LEU A 34 2.30 4.26 17.30
N LEU A 35 2.01 5.45 16.79
CA LEU A 35 0.75 5.80 16.14
C LEU A 35 0.83 5.51 14.64
N TRP A 36 -0.16 4.80 14.11
CA TRP A 36 -0.37 4.62 12.68
C TRP A 36 -1.69 5.23 12.24
N LEU A 37 -1.62 6.12 11.26
CA LEU A 37 -2.74 6.77 10.58
C LEU A 37 -2.73 6.40 9.10
N HIS A 38 -3.86 5.93 8.60
CA HIS A 38 -4.10 5.73 7.17
C HIS A 38 -5.22 6.62 6.69
N LEU A 39 -4.96 7.40 5.63
CA LEU A 39 -5.92 8.34 5.06
C LEU A 39 -6.14 8.08 3.57
N ASN A 40 -7.40 8.23 3.14
CA ASN A 40 -7.72 8.37 1.73
C ASN A 40 -7.50 9.83 1.30
N TYR A 41 -6.46 10.11 0.52
CA TYR A 41 -6.12 11.50 0.16
C TYR A 41 -7.11 12.14 -0.83
N ASN A 42 -8.10 11.42 -1.35
CA ASN A 42 -9.22 12.01 -2.08
C ASN A 42 -10.24 12.69 -1.16
N SER A 43 -10.25 12.36 0.14
CA SER A 43 -11.14 12.99 1.12
C SER A 43 -10.67 14.42 1.42
N PRO A 44 -11.55 15.45 1.30
CA PRO A 44 -11.21 16.82 1.68
C PRO A 44 -10.70 16.93 3.13
N ASP A 45 -11.34 16.23 4.07
CA ASP A 45 -10.94 16.23 5.49
C ASP A 45 -9.54 15.64 5.67
N ALA A 46 -9.20 14.58 4.92
CA ALA A 46 -7.86 13.99 4.96
C ALA A 46 -6.80 14.93 4.39
N GLN A 47 -7.12 15.63 3.29
CA GLN A 47 -6.23 16.63 2.72
C GLN A 47 -6.00 17.79 3.68
N GLU A 48 -7.06 18.27 4.33
CA GLU A 48 -6.99 19.33 5.33
C GLU A 48 -6.15 18.90 6.53
N TRP A 49 -6.38 17.70 7.06
CA TRP A 49 -5.60 17.16 8.16
C TRP A 49 -4.10 17.06 7.82
N ILE A 50 -3.74 16.52 6.64
CA ILE A 50 -2.35 16.42 6.21
C ILE A 50 -1.70 17.80 6.09
N LYS A 51 -2.41 18.78 5.50
CA LYS A 51 -1.89 20.15 5.35
C LYS A 51 -1.62 20.83 6.69
N ASN A 52 -2.51 20.62 7.66
CA ASN A 52 -2.45 21.24 8.99
C ASN A 52 -1.60 20.47 10.00
N SER A 53 -1.16 19.26 9.68
CA SER A 53 -0.27 18.45 10.55
C SER A 53 1.13 19.07 10.68
N ASP A 54 1.90 18.61 11.67
CA ASP A 54 3.31 19.01 11.86
C ASP A 54 4.31 18.24 10.98
N LEU A 55 3.81 17.51 9.97
CA LEU A 55 4.66 16.80 9.01
C LEU A 55 5.55 17.79 8.21
N PRO A 56 6.74 17.38 7.75
CA PRO A 56 7.54 18.24 6.88
C PRO A 56 6.79 18.56 5.58
N ASP A 57 6.86 19.81 5.10
CA ASP A 57 6.08 20.27 3.94
C ASP A 57 6.29 19.43 2.68
N ILE A 58 7.53 19.01 2.42
CA ILE A 58 7.85 18.12 1.29
C ILE A 58 7.15 16.76 1.39
N GLU A 59 6.88 16.28 2.61
CA GLU A 59 6.18 15.02 2.84
C GLU A 59 4.67 15.20 2.75
N LYS A 60 4.13 16.34 3.21
CA LYS A 60 2.72 16.70 2.97
C LYS A 60 2.41 16.70 1.47
N ASP A 61 3.24 17.38 0.68
CA ASP A 61 3.11 17.41 -0.78
C ASP A 61 3.21 16.00 -1.38
N SER A 62 4.17 15.20 -0.90
CA SER A 62 4.37 13.84 -1.41
C SER A 62 3.22 12.89 -1.05
N LEU A 63 2.62 13.02 0.15
CA LEU A 63 1.47 12.23 0.60
C LEU A 63 0.18 12.57 -0.18
N LEU A 64 0.07 13.81 -0.69
CA LEU A 64 -1.09 14.30 -1.45
C LEU A 64 -0.88 14.24 -2.98
N ALA A 65 0.33 13.90 -3.45
CA ALA A 65 0.67 13.92 -4.87
C ALA A 65 -0.18 12.94 -5.69
N SER A 66 -0.84 13.41 -6.74
CA SER A 66 -1.72 12.60 -7.60
C SER A 66 -1.00 11.45 -8.31
N ARG A 67 0.28 11.64 -8.66
CA ARG A 67 1.12 10.61 -9.28
C ARG A 67 2.49 10.59 -8.61
N ILE A 68 2.90 9.41 -8.14
CA ILE A 68 4.22 9.19 -7.59
C ILE A 68 4.82 7.89 -8.15
N ARG A 69 6.13 7.92 -8.43
CA ARG A 69 6.88 6.71 -8.79
C ARG A 69 7.37 6.02 -7.53
N PRO A 70 7.61 4.69 -7.57
CA PRO A 70 8.23 4.00 -6.46
C PRO A 70 9.55 4.64 -6.07
N ARG A 71 9.75 4.91 -4.78
CA ARG A 71 10.99 5.42 -4.21
C ARG A 71 11.02 5.21 -2.70
N ALA A 72 12.22 5.07 -2.16
CA ALA A 72 12.50 5.26 -0.75
C ALA A 72 13.51 6.39 -0.63
N ASN A 73 13.24 7.35 0.27
CA ASN A 73 14.19 8.39 0.56
C ASN A 73 14.19 8.70 2.04
N ARG A 74 15.39 8.94 2.60
CA ARG A 74 15.49 9.55 3.92
C ARG A 74 14.81 10.91 3.87
N SER A 75 14.11 11.20 4.94
CA SER A 75 13.55 12.50 5.23
C SER A 75 14.15 12.98 6.56
N LYS A 76 13.79 14.19 6.99
CA LYS A 76 14.41 14.85 8.14
C LYS A 76 14.45 13.96 9.39
N ASP A 77 13.28 13.53 9.86
CA ASP A 77 13.11 12.77 11.11
C ASP A 77 12.61 11.34 10.85
N GLY A 78 12.73 10.85 9.61
CA GLY A 78 12.14 9.59 9.20
C GLY A 78 12.47 9.14 7.79
N LEU A 79 11.60 8.30 7.25
CA LEU A 79 11.70 7.71 5.92
C LEU A 79 10.40 8.01 5.16
N PHE A 80 10.52 8.44 3.91
CA PHE A 80 9.38 8.45 3.00
C PHE A 80 9.47 7.25 2.07
N LEU A 81 8.36 6.54 1.93
CA LEU A 81 8.20 5.47 0.96
C LEU A 81 7.01 5.79 0.05
N ALA A 82 7.21 5.61 -1.25
CA ALA A 82 6.13 5.42 -2.20
C ALA A 82 6.32 4.05 -2.82
N LEU A 83 5.33 3.17 -2.66
CA LEU A 83 5.33 1.81 -3.17
C LEU A 83 4.07 1.58 -4.01
N ARG A 84 4.05 0.46 -4.73
CA ARG A 84 2.93 0.04 -5.56
C ARG A 84 2.28 -1.19 -4.95
N ALA A 85 0.98 -1.10 -4.79
CA ALA A 85 0.10 -2.14 -4.31
C ALA A 85 -0.77 -2.64 -5.44
N ILE A 86 -1.17 -3.90 -5.34
CA ILE A 86 -2.21 -4.48 -6.17
C ILE A 86 -3.20 -5.16 -5.24
N ASN A 87 -4.48 -4.90 -5.49
CA ASN A 87 -5.57 -5.65 -4.89
C ASN A 87 -5.94 -6.76 -5.87
N LEU A 88 -6.02 -8.00 -5.37
CA LEU A 88 -6.32 -9.15 -6.22
C LEU A 88 -7.83 -9.22 -6.40
N ASN A 89 -8.30 -8.84 -7.59
CA ASN A 89 -9.67 -9.09 -8.03
C ASN A 89 -9.69 -10.32 -8.94
N ASP A 90 -10.85 -10.95 -9.12
CA ASP A 90 -11.03 -12.13 -10.01
C ASP A 90 -10.56 -11.89 -11.46
N SER A 91 -10.38 -10.63 -11.87
CA SER A 91 -9.78 -10.27 -13.16
C SER A 91 -8.92 -9.01 -13.01
N PRO A 92 -7.61 -9.15 -12.72
CA PRO A 92 -6.69 -8.02 -12.54
C PRO A 92 -6.62 -7.17 -13.80
N LYS A 93 -6.96 -5.88 -13.69
CA LYS A 93 -6.92 -4.92 -14.80
C LYS A 93 -5.60 -4.15 -14.82
N GLU A 94 -5.26 -3.62 -15.99
CA GLU A 94 -4.12 -2.74 -16.21
C GLU A 94 -4.18 -1.43 -15.39
N ASP A 95 -5.23 -1.12 -14.63
CA ASP A 95 -5.30 0.07 -13.76
C ASP A 95 -5.29 -0.27 -12.26
N ASP A 96 -5.14 -1.54 -11.88
CA ASP A 96 -5.25 -1.99 -10.48
C ASP A 96 -3.99 -1.67 -9.64
N MET A 97 -2.89 -1.21 -10.26
CA MET A 97 -1.66 -0.88 -9.53
C MET A 97 -1.77 0.48 -8.83
N THR A 98 -2.28 0.42 -7.61
CA THR A 98 -2.49 1.58 -6.75
C THR A 98 -1.20 2.00 -6.04
N SER A 99 -1.06 3.30 -5.74
CA SER A 99 0.08 3.79 -4.96
C SER A 99 -0.27 3.78 -3.47
N VAL A 100 0.60 3.18 -2.67
CA VAL A 100 0.63 3.37 -1.23
C VAL A 100 1.83 4.23 -0.89
N ARG A 101 1.60 5.34 -0.20
CA ARG A 101 2.64 6.26 0.24
C ARG A 101 2.68 6.26 1.75
N GLY A 102 3.84 6.54 2.32
CA GLY A 102 3.91 6.77 3.75
C GLY A 102 5.13 7.53 4.18
N TYR A 103 4.94 8.27 5.27
CA TYR A 103 5.99 8.89 6.05
C TYR A 103 6.10 8.15 7.38
N PHE A 104 7.31 7.71 7.70
CA PHE A 104 7.60 6.77 8.76
C PHE A 104 8.65 7.37 9.70
N THR A 105 8.26 7.71 10.92
CA THR A 105 9.17 8.15 11.99
C THR A 105 9.25 7.09 13.09
N LYS A 106 9.98 7.37 14.17
CA LYS A 106 10.07 6.47 15.33
C LYS A 106 8.72 6.26 16.04
N HIS A 107 7.87 7.29 16.06
CA HIS A 107 6.63 7.31 16.86
C HIS A 107 5.37 7.51 16.02
N LEU A 108 5.48 7.95 14.76
CA LEU A 108 4.35 8.22 13.89
C LEU A 108 4.54 7.59 12.51
N ILE A 109 3.49 6.93 12.02
CA ILE A 109 3.36 6.43 10.65
C ILE A 109 2.13 7.07 10.04
N VAL A 110 2.30 7.83 8.97
CA VAL A 110 1.20 8.36 8.17
C VAL A 110 1.26 7.73 6.80
N THR A 111 0.19 7.05 6.39
CA THR A 111 0.08 6.41 5.08
C THR A 111 -1.09 6.97 4.29
N THR A 112 -0.95 7.08 2.97
CA THR A 112 -2.03 7.54 2.09
C THR A 112 -2.18 6.68 0.84
N SER A 113 -3.43 6.57 0.38
CA SER A 113 -3.83 5.99 -0.91
C SER A 113 -5.10 6.67 -1.41
N ASN A 114 -5.47 6.46 -2.67
CA ASN A 114 -6.73 6.94 -3.26
C ASN A 114 -7.82 5.86 -3.26
N HIS A 115 -7.44 4.62 -3.02
CA HIS A 115 -8.30 3.44 -2.94
C HIS A 115 -7.91 2.63 -1.71
N ASP A 116 -8.81 1.74 -1.28
CA ASP A 116 -8.49 0.78 -0.23
C ASP A 116 -7.34 -0.13 -0.69
N ILE A 117 -6.47 -0.50 0.24
CA ILE A 117 -5.28 -1.32 -0.04
C ILE A 117 -5.35 -2.57 0.82
N ASP A 118 -5.52 -3.73 0.18
CA ASP A 118 -5.65 -5.02 0.87
C ASP A 118 -4.46 -5.32 1.78
N SER A 119 -3.26 -4.90 1.38
CA SER A 119 -2.04 -5.04 2.19
C SER A 119 -2.10 -4.22 3.50
N LEU A 120 -2.69 -3.02 3.48
CA LEU A 120 -2.88 -2.22 4.71
C LEU A 120 -4.02 -2.76 5.56
N GLN A 121 -5.09 -3.24 4.94
CA GLN A 121 -6.16 -3.93 5.64
C GLN A 121 -5.65 -5.17 6.38
N SER A 122 -4.75 -5.95 5.75
CA SER A 122 -4.12 -7.11 6.37
C SER A 122 -3.32 -6.73 7.62
N ILE A 123 -2.58 -5.62 7.57
CA ILE A 123 -1.87 -5.08 8.75
C ILE A 123 -2.87 -4.65 9.84
N ALA A 124 -3.95 -3.95 9.46
CA ALA A 124 -4.99 -3.56 10.41
C ALA A 124 -5.63 -4.78 11.10
N ASN A 125 -5.86 -5.87 10.35
CA ASN A 125 -6.34 -7.14 10.90
C ASN A 125 -5.34 -7.73 11.88
N HIS A 126 -4.06 -7.86 11.49
CA HIS A 126 -3.02 -8.36 12.40
C HIS A 126 -2.91 -7.53 13.68
N ILE A 127 -3.04 -6.20 13.59
CA ILE A 127 -3.07 -5.33 14.77
C ILE A 127 -4.27 -5.71 15.64
N ARG A 128 -5.50 -5.75 15.10
CA ARG A 128 -6.71 -6.12 15.88
C ARG A 128 -6.60 -7.48 16.54
N ASP A 129 -5.95 -8.43 15.89
CA ASP A 129 -5.78 -9.81 16.37
C ASP A 129 -4.61 -9.96 17.36
N GLY A 130 -3.89 -8.88 17.68
CA GLY A 130 -2.78 -8.89 18.65
C GLY A 130 -1.45 -9.40 18.10
N PHE A 131 -1.36 -9.64 16.79
CA PHE A 131 -0.14 -10.08 16.09
C PHE A 131 0.47 -8.97 15.20
N GLY A 132 0.01 -7.73 15.34
CA GLY A 132 0.48 -6.61 14.54
C GLY A 132 1.95 -6.23 14.76
N PRO A 133 2.51 -5.40 13.86
CA PRO A 133 3.84 -4.84 14.04
C PRO A 133 3.94 -4.04 15.36
N LYS A 134 5.15 -3.96 15.94
CA LYS A 134 5.39 -3.32 17.25
C LYS A 134 6.25 -2.07 17.18
N ASN A 135 6.88 -1.84 16.04
CA ASN A 135 7.71 -0.68 15.75
C ASN A 135 7.68 -0.36 14.24
N THR A 136 8.18 0.81 13.87
CA THR A 136 8.16 1.30 12.49
C THR A 136 8.86 0.36 11.50
N GLY A 137 9.99 -0.22 11.89
CA GLY A 137 10.70 -1.19 11.05
C GLY A 137 9.85 -2.43 10.76
N SER A 138 9.26 -3.03 11.79
CA SER A 138 8.36 -4.18 11.64
C SER A 138 7.11 -3.85 10.82
N PHE A 139 6.61 -2.62 10.90
CA PHE A 139 5.50 -2.15 10.06
C PHE A 139 5.90 -2.11 8.59
N ILE A 140 7.05 -1.50 8.29
CA ILE A 140 7.57 -1.42 6.91
C ILE A 140 7.81 -2.81 6.34
N VAL A 141 8.40 -3.73 7.12
CA VAL A 141 8.59 -5.13 6.71
C VAL A 141 7.25 -5.79 6.42
N SER A 142 6.29 -5.70 7.33
CA SER A 142 4.95 -6.28 7.12
C SER A 142 4.25 -5.72 5.88
N LEU A 143 4.36 -4.41 5.64
CA LEU A 143 3.85 -3.78 4.43
C LEU A 143 4.54 -4.33 3.19
N CYS A 144 5.87 -4.42 3.17
CA CYS A 144 6.61 -4.95 2.04
C CYS A 144 6.26 -6.43 1.76
N ASP A 145 6.10 -7.25 2.81
CA ASP A 145 5.76 -8.67 2.71
C ASP A 145 4.36 -8.88 2.10
N HIS A 146 3.35 -8.12 2.55
CA HIS A 146 2.03 -8.18 1.95
C HIS A 146 2.03 -7.68 0.49
N LEU A 147 2.72 -6.58 0.22
CA LEU A 147 2.86 -6.04 -1.13
C LEU A 147 3.60 -6.99 -2.08
N ALA A 148 4.57 -7.76 -1.58
CA ALA A 148 5.31 -8.74 -2.36
C ALA A 148 4.46 -9.99 -2.61
N SER A 149 3.80 -10.50 -1.56
CA SER A 149 2.91 -11.67 -1.66
C SER A 149 1.81 -11.47 -2.70
N HIS A 150 1.14 -10.31 -2.72
CA HIS A 150 0.10 -10.05 -3.72
C HIS A 150 0.65 -10.01 -5.15
N LYS A 151 1.87 -9.50 -5.33
CA LYS A 151 2.51 -9.50 -6.65
C LYS A 151 2.93 -10.91 -7.08
N MET A 152 3.38 -11.74 -6.14
CA MET A 152 3.70 -13.15 -6.42
C MET A 152 2.45 -13.90 -6.88
N ASN A 153 1.33 -13.75 -6.18
CA ASN A 153 0.06 -14.36 -6.58
C ASN A 153 -0.38 -13.91 -7.99
N LEU A 154 -0.20 -12.63 -8.35
CA LEU A 154 -0.48 -12.18 -9.72
C LEU A 154 0.44 -12.87 -10.74
N ILE A 155 1.73 -13.04 -10.42
CA ILE A 155 2.68 -13.72 -11.30
C ILE A 155 2.24 -15.18 -11.51
N ASP A 156 1.84 -15.87 -10.44
CA ASP A 156 1.35 -17.24 -10.52
C ASP A 156 0.08 -17.34 -11.38
N ILE A 157 -0.88 -16.40 -11.24
CA ILE A 157 -2.07 -16.32 -12.10
C ILE A 157 -1.70 -16.13 -13.58
N LEU A 158 -0.72 -15.27 -13.87
CA LEU A 158 -0.26 -15.05 -15.25
C LEU A 158 0.44 -16.29 -15.83
N ASP A 159 1.16 -17.06 -15.00
CA ASP A 159 1.82 -18.31 -15.40
C ASP A 159 0.81 -19.42 -15.73
N ASP A 160 -0.24 -19.55 -14.91
CA ASP A 160 -1.37 -20.45 -15.16
C ASP A 160 -2.08 -20.10 -16.47
N GLN A 161 -2.31 -18.81 -16.74
CA GLN A 161 -2.92 -18.35 -17.99
C GLN A 161 -2.04 -18.63 -19.22
N VAL A 162 -0.72 -18.51 -19.09
CA VAL A 162 0.20 -18.88 -20.17
C VAL A 162 0.11 -20.37 -20.45
N THR A 163 0.09 -21.21 -19.41
CA THR A 163 -0.03 -22.67 -19.53
C THR A 163 -1.32 -23.07 -20.25
N ASP A 164 -2.46 -22.47 -19.89
CA ASP A 164 -3.74 -22.72 -20.58
C ASP A 164 -3.69 -22.35 -22.07
N LEU A 165 -3.04 -21.22 -22.41
CA LEU A 165 -2.86 -20.84 -23.81
C LEU A 165 -1.98 -21.83 -24.57
N GLU A 166 -0.92 -22.34 -23.96
CA GLU A 166 -0.06 -23.35 -24.58
C GLU A 166 -0.85 -24.62 -24.93
N ASP A 167 -1.70 -25.10 -24.03
CA ASP A 167 -2.57 -26.26 -24.25
C ASP A 167 -3.58 -26.00 -25.39
N ARG A 168 -4.20 -24.81 -25.43
CA ARG A 168 -5.13 -24.41 -26.50
C ARG A 168 -4.46 -24.32 -27.88
N ILE A 169 -3.20 -23.88 -27.94
CA ILE A 169 -2.40 -23.87 -29.18
C ILE A 169 -2.18 -25.30 -29.67
N LEU A 170 -1.78 -26.21 -28.78
CA LEU A 170 -1.53 -27.62 -29.12
C LEU A 170 -2.80 -28.32 -29.61
N ALA A 171 -3.96 -27.99 -29.04
CA ALA A 171 -5.26 -28.50 -29.45
C ALA A 171 -5.73 -27.97 -30.83
N LYS A 172 -5.02 -27.00 -31.45
CA LYS A 172 -5.39 -26.31 -32.71
C LYS A 172 -6.81 -25.74 -32.71
N ALA A 173 -7.32 -25.35 -31.54
CA ALA A 173 -8.76 -25.24 -31.32
C ALA A 173 -9.32 -23.82 -31.31
N ASP A 174 -8.54 -22.76 -31.62
CA ASP A 174 -9.00 -21.43 -31.22
C ASP A 174 -8.64 -20.25 -32.15
N PRO A 175 -9.63 -19.51 -32.69
CA PRO A 175 -9.41 -18.27 -33.44
C PRO A 175 -9.00 -17.07 -32.56
N ASP A 176 -9.26 -17.07 -31.25
CA ASP A 176 -9.04 -15.94 -30.33
C ASP A 176 -7.66 -15.96 -29.63
N LEU A 177 -6.82 -16.94 -29.95
CA LEU A 177 -5.46 -17.09 -29.39
C LEU A 177 -4.61 -15.81 -29.49
N ARG A 178 -4.75 -15.04 -30.58
CA ARG A 178 -3.98 -13.81 -30.77
C ARG A 178 -4.38 -12.70 -29.79
N SER A 179 -5.67 -12.57 -29.49
CA SER A 179 -6.14 -11.58 -28.52
C SER A 179 -5.68 -11.93 -27.12
N ASP A 180 -5.76 -13.21 -26.73
CA ASP A 180 -5.42 -13.64 -25.38
C ASP A 180 -3.92 -13.49 -25.11
N VAL A 181 -3.07 -13.89 -26.06
CA VAL A 181 -1.61 -13.63 -25.98
C VAL A 181 -1.33 -12.13 -25.85
N ALA A 182 -2.07 -11.28 -26.56
CA ALA A 182 -1.89 -9.84 -26.47
C ALA A 182 -2.30 -9.29 -25.09
N VAL A 183 -3.33 -9.85 -24.45
CA VAL A 183 -3.78 -9.47 -23.09
C VAL A 183 -2.72 -9.85 -22.06
N ILE A 184 -2.28 -11.11 -22.04
CA ILE A 184 -1.24 -11.57 -21.09
C ILE A 184 0.05 -10.77 -21.26
N ARG A 185 0.45 -10.49 -22.51
CA ARG A 185 1.65 -9.67 -22.77
C ARG A 185 1.52 -8.28 -22.16
N ARG A 186 0.36 -7.63 -22.27
CA ARG A 186 0.13 -6.30 -21.68
C ARG A 186 0.17 -6.36 -20.16
N GLN A 187 -0.49 -7.33 -19.55
CA GLN A 187 -0.47 -7.53 -18.10
C GLN A 187 0.96 -7.79 -17.60
N THR A 188 1.74 -8.63 -18.28
CA THR A 188 3.15 -8.91 -17.94
C THR A 188 4.01 -7.65 -18.01
N VAL A 189 3.90 -6.87 -19.10
CA VAL A 189 4.63 -5.60 -19.26
C VAL A 189 4.24 -4.61 -18.17
N TYR A 190 2.95 -4.55 -17.86
CA TYR A 190 2.41 -3.69 -16.81
C TYR A 190 2.96 -4.06 -15.41
N THR A 191 2.93 -5.34 -15.05
CA THR A 191 3.49 -5.84 -13.79
C THR A 191 4.98 -5.49 -13.69
N ARG A 192 5.76 -5.78 -14.74
CA ARG A 192 7.20 -5.47 -14.79
C ARG A 192 7.49 -3.97 -14.62
N ARG A 193 6.63 -3.09 -15.16
CA ARG A 193 6.77 -1.63 -15.09
C ARG A 193 6.85 -1.11 -13.66
N TYR A 194 6.26 -1.82 -12.68
CA TYR A 194 6.23 -1.39 -11.28
C TYR A 194 7.04 -2.28 -10.34
N VAL A 195 7.17 -3.58 -10.62
CA VAL A 195 8.00 -4.49 -9.82
C VAL A 195 9.47 -4.06 -9.82
N ALA A 196 10.03 -3.78 -11.00
CA ALA A 196 11.45 -3.45 -11.11
C ALA A 196 11.81 -2.14 -10.37
N PRO A 197 11.12 -1.00 -10.61
CA PRO A 197 11.41 0.23 -9.85
C PRO A 197 11.17 0.09 -8.35
N GLN A 198 10.17 -0.70 -7.93
CA GLN A 198 9.92 -0.92 -6.50
C GLN A 198 11.03 -1.74 -5.84
N ARG A 199 11.54 -2.78 -6.51
CA ARG A 199 12.71 -3.52 -6.03
C ARG A 199 13.92 -2.60 -5.88
N ASP A 200 14.20 -1.78 -6.89
CA ASP A 200 15.33 -0.85 -6.87
C ASP A 200 15.16 0.24 -5.79
N ALA A 201 13.92 0.60 -5.45
CA ALA A 201 13.64 1.51 -4.34
C ALA A 201 13.86 0.90 -2.95
N LEU A 202 13.82 -0.43 -2.82
CA LEU A 202 13.98 -1.15 -1.55
C LEU A 202 15.40 -1.71 -1.34
N ALA A 203 16.25 -1.69 -2.38
CA ALA A 203 17.63 -2.16 -2.37
C ALA A 203 18.59 -1.16 -1.73
#